data_AF-A0A2R6LUH0-F1
#
_entry.id   AF-A0A2R6LUH0-F1
#
_cell.length_a   1.000
_cell.length_b   1.000
_cell.length_c   1.000
_cell.angle_alpha   90.00
_cell.angle_beta   90.00
_cell.angle_gamma   90.00
#
_symmetry.space_group_name_H-M   'P 1'
#
loop_
_entity.id
_entity.type
_entity.pdbx_description
1 polymer ?
#
loop_
_entity_poly.entity_id
_entity_poly.type
_entity_poly.pdbx_seq_one_letter_code
_entity_poly.pdbx_strand_id
1 'polypeptide(L)'
;MYDLHSPGLPDQRRPAENEGSRHELRKRTHYNSVTPEERSRWKTYLSQRTSKTEGGSHDEGLGGSQLVQIHVALDAGLRPIEIKRSNVHWVDTQNGVLRIPREESSKNRENWIVALKEETTQILKRWMDERETREKYDGRDALWLTMYGNRYNKDSFRDVFRKIASEAGLDLENRDLTPYSIRHSTATYIAEEEGLAVAAQQCRHKSKRTTEKYEHSSTSRQQDAVNNID
;
A
#
# COMPACT_ATOMS: atom_id res chain seq x y z
N MET A 1 48.15 -25.80 42.67
CA MET A 1 48.35 -25.46 41.25
C MET A 1 47.11 -26.01 40.55
N TYR A 2 46.08 -25.17 40.39
CA TYR A 2 44.72 -25.58 40.04
C TYR A 2 44.44 -25.35 38.55
N ASP A 3 43.82 -26.36 37.94
CA ASP A 3 43.43 -26.50 36.54
C ASP A 3 42.24 -25.58 36.19
N LEU A 4 42.32 -24.87 35.06
CA LEU A 4 41.26 -24.00 34.52
C LEU A 4 40.45 -24.76 33.45
N HIS A 5 39.36 -25.40 33.87
CA HIS A 5 38.28 -25.82 32.97
C HIS A 5 37.28 -24.67 32.79
N SER A 6 37.19 -24.12 31.57
CA SER A 6 36.09 -23.22 31.17
C SER A 6 34.91 -24.04 30.65
N PRO A 7 33.69 -23.90 31.17
CA PRO A 7 32.50 -24.55 30.62
C PRO A 7 31.96 -23.81 29.39
N GLY A 8 31.69 -24.55 28.32
CA GLY A 8 31.13 -24.06 27.07
C GLY A 8 29.69 -23.53 27.19
N LEU A 9 29.38 -22.51 26.39
CA LEU A 9 28.04 -21.93 26.24
C LEU A 9 27.09 -22.93 25.53
N PRO A 10 25.82 -23.03 25.94
CA PRO A 10 24.85 -23.92 25.31
C PRO A 10 24.40 -23.42 23.93
N ASP A 11 24.43 -24.33 22.96
CA ASP A 11 23.88 -24.25 21.60
C ASP A 11 22.35 -23.98 21.65
N GLN A 12 21.94 -22.74 21.39
CA GLN A 12 20.53 -22.37 21.21
C GLN A 12 20.07 -22.73 19.80
N ARG A 13 19.73 -24.01 19.58
CA ARG A 13 18.94 -24.40 18.41
C ARG A 13 17.54 -23.81 18.53
N ARG A 14 17.18 -22.95 17.57
CA ARG A 14 15.81 -22.41 17.40
C ARG A 14 14.83 -23.57 17.21
N PRO A 15 13.67 -23.60 17.87
CA PRO A 15 12.69 -24.66 17.65
C PRO A 15 12.14 -24.59 16.22
N ALA A 16 12.03 -25.74 15.58
CA ALA A 16 11.41 -25.88 14.26
C ALA A 16 9.94 -25.44 14.34
N GLU A 17 9.59 -24.38 13.60
CA GLU A 17 8.21 -23.92 13.47
C GLU A 17 7.37 -24.99 12.74
N ASN A 18 6.33 -25.47 13.42
CA ASN A 18 5.47 -26.57 12.99
C ASN A 18 4.57 -26.17 11.79
N GLU A 19 4.30 -27.07 10.85
CA GLU A 19 3.50 -26.80 9.63
C GLU A 19 2.09 -26.23 9.90
N GLY A 20 1.48 -26.61 11.03
CA GLY A 20 0.19 -26.05 11.48
C GLY A 20 0.24 -24.53 11.72
N SER A 21 1.35 -24.02 12.26
CA SER A 21 1.56 -22.59 12.48
C SER A 21 1.73 -21.82 11.15
N ARG A 22 2.33 -22.47 10.13
CA ARG A 22 2.47 -21.90 8.78
C ARG A 22 1.12 -21.74 8.08
N HIS A 23 0.25 -22.74 8.17
CA HIS A 23 -1.08 -22.69 7.58
C HIS A 23 -1.98 -21.63 8.25
N GLU A 24 -1.87 -21.47 9.58
CA GLU A 24 -2.60 -20.44 10.32
C GLU A 24 -2.09 -19.01 10.00
N LEU A 25 -0.77 -18.83 9.84
CA LEU A 25 -0.18 -17.54 9.48
C LEU A 25 -0.63 -17.09 8.07
N ARG A 26 -0.65 -18.03 7.11
CA ARG A 26 -1.12 -17.81 5.73
C ARG A 26 -2.59 -17.40 5.69
N LYS A 27 -3.44 -18.07 6.48
CA LYS A 27 -4.86 -17.72 6.64
C LYS A 27 -5.04 -16.30 7.21
N ARG A 28 -4.26 -15.91 8.23
CA ARG A 28 -4.33 -14.56 8.82
C ARG A 28 -3.84 -13.45 7.88
N THR A 29 -2.81 -13.71 7.06
CA THR A 29 -2.34 -12.72 6.07
C THR A 29 -3.35 -12.51 4.95
N HIS A 30 -4.01 -13.58 4.47
CA HIS A 30 -5.06 -13.47 3.45
C HIS A 30 -6.34 -12.81 3.98
N TYR A 31 -6.72 -13.06 5.24
CA TYR A 31 -7.95 -12.52 5.83
C TYR A 31 -7.98 -10.98 5.82
N ASN A 32 -6.83 -10.33 6.05
CA ASN A 32 -6.70 -8.88 6.13
C ASN A 32 -6.07 -8.21 4.90
N SER A 33 -5.92 -8.93 3.77
CA SER A 33 -5.35 -8.41 2.51
C SER A 33 -6.33 -8.49 1.36
N VAL A 34 -6.35 -7.49 0.48
CA VAL A 34 -7.15 -7.56 -0.75
C VAL A 34 -6.57 -8.62 -1.69
N THR A 35 -7.38 -9.60 -2.12
CA THR A 35 -6.92 -10.68 -3.01
C THR A 35 -6.66 -10.16 -4.43
N PRO A 36 -5.96 -10.92 -5.30
CA PRO A 36 -5.78 -10.55 -6.71
C PRO A 36 -7.10 -10.28 -7.46
N GLU A 37 -8.13 -11.10 -7.23
CA GLU A 37 -9.45 -10.96 -7.85
C GLU A 37 -10.17 -9.71 -7.35
N GLU A 38 -10.09 -9.45 -6.05
CA GLU A 38 -10.61 -8.24 -5.42
C GLU A 38 -9.90 -6.98 -5.93
N ARG A 39 -8.58 -7.04 -6.10
CA ARG A 39 -7.80 -5.97 -6.73
C ARG A 39 -8.24 -5.74 -8.17
N SER A 40 -8.50 -6.80 -8.93
CA SER A 40 -9.00 -6.70 -10.30
C SER A 40 -10.36 -6.02 -10.35
N ARG A 41 -11.31 -6.45 -9.50
CA ARG A 41 -12.63 -5.80 -9.37
C ARG A 41 -12.49 -4.32 -9.02
N TRP A 42 -11.59 -3.98 -8.09
CA TRP A 42 -11.33 -2.59 -7.75
C TRP A 42 -10.75 -1.77 -8.88
N LYS A 43 -9.75 -2.29 -9.59
CA LYS A 43 -9.16 -1.60 -10.74
C LYS A 43 -10.23 -1.34 -11.81
N THR A 44 -11.05 -2.33 -12.11
CA THR A 44 -12.16 -2.20 -13.06
C THR A 44 -13.15 -1.12 -12.61
N TYR A 45 -13.58 -1.15 -11.33
CA TYR A 45 -14.47 -0.14 -10.78
C TYR A 45 -13.89 1.28 -10.86
N LEU A 46 -12.64 1.44 -10.44
CA LEU A 46 -11.94 2.71 -10.42
C LEU A 46 -11.71 3.27 -11.84
N SER A 47 -11.33 2.43 -12.80
CA SER A 47 -11.15 2.82 -14.20
C SER A 47 -12.48 3.28 -14.82
N GLN A 48 -13.56 2.55 -14.58
CA GLN A 48 -14.90 2.93 -15.04
C GLN A 48 -15.38 4.25 -14.42
N ARG A 49 -15.17 4.45 -13.12
CA ARG A 49 -15.57 5.68 -12.43
C ARG A 49 -14.77 6.89 -12.88
N THR A 50 -13.45 6.75 -12.97
CA THR A 50 -12.57 7.85 -13.38
C THR A 50 -12.88 8.29 -14.81
N SER A 51 -13.11 7.35 -15.72
CA SER A 51 -13.54 7.65 -17.10
C SER A 51 -14.88 8.39 -17.17
N LYS A 52 -15.82 8.08 -16.27
CA LYS A 52 -17.11 8.79 -16.18
C LYS A 52 -16.94 10.22 -15.68
N THR A 53 -16.10 10.43 -14.67
CA THR A 53 -15.79 11.78 -14.17
C THR A 53 -15.14 12.65 -15.25
N GLU A 54 -14.29 12.08 -16.11
CA GLU A 54 -13.68 12.76 -17.26
C GLU A 54 -14.69 13.20 -18.32
N GLY A 55 -15.81 12.47 -18.47
CA GLY A 55 -16.90 12.81 -19.39
C GLY A 55 -17.80 13.96 -18.92
N GLY A 56 -17.48 14.63 -17.81
CA GLY A 56 -18.24 15.77 -17.28
C GLY A 56 -19.54 15.39 -16.56
N SER A 57 -19.82 14.10 -16.34
CA SER A 57 -20.96 13.70 -15.52
C SER A 57 -20.67 13.97 -14.05
N HIS A 58 -21.44 14.86 -13.43
CA HIS A 58 -21.44 15.07 -11.98
C HIS A 58 -21.99 13.82 -11.30
N ASP A 59 -21.10 12.97 -10.81
CA ASP A 59 -21.47 11.83 -9.98
C ASP A 59 -21.73 12.33 -8.55
N GLU A 60 -22.99 12.23 -8.09
CA GLU A 60 -23.40 12.65 -6.74
C GLU A 60 -22.77 11.79 -5.61
N GLY A 61 -22.01 10.75 -5.97
CA GLY A 61 -21.42 9.78 -5.05
C GLY A 61 -20.03 10.14 -4.53
N LEU A 62 -19.01 10.08 -5.37
CA LEU A 62 -17.60 10.24 -4.99
C LEU A 62 -16.99 11.43 -5.71
N GLY A 63 -16.31 12.30 -4.96
CA GLY A 63 -15.54 13.39 -5.56
C GLY A 63 -14.28 12.85 -6.25
N GLY A 64 -13.86 13.47 -7.36
CA GLY A 64 -12.68 13.07 -8.14
C GLY A 64 -11.43 12.84 -7.28
N SER A 65 -11.23 13.66 -6.24
CA SER A 65 -10.12 13.51 -5.29
C SER A 65 -10.11 12.18 -4.53
N GLN A 66 -11.28 11.59 -4.25
CA GLN A 66 -11.39 10.33 -3.50
C GLN A 66 -10.95 9.14 -4.35
N LEU A 67 -11.28 9.13 -5.64
CA LEU A 67 -10.85 8.10 -6.58
C LEU A 67 -9.33 8.15 -6.78
N VAL A 68 -8.78 9.34 -7.00
CA VAL A 68 -7.34 9.57 -7.18
C VAL A 68 -6.56 9.10 -5.94
N GLN A 69 -7.07 9.40 -4.74
CA GLN A 69 -6.46 8.95 -3.48
C GLN A 69 -6.34 7.42 -3.41
N ILE A 70 -7.36 6.68 -3.88
CA ILE A 70 -7.32 5.20 -3.86
C ILE A 70 -6.35 4.65 -4.91
N HIS A 71 -6.32 5.21 -6.13
CA HIS A 71 -5.32 4.84 -7.13
C HIS A 71 -3.90 4.98 -6.59
N VAL A 72 -3.60 6.15 -6.00
CA VAL A 72 -2.29 6.42 -5.40
C VAL A 72 -2.01 5.49 -4.22
N ALA A 73 -3.00 5.22 -3.36
CA ALA A 73 -2.82 4.30 -2.25
C ALA A 73 -2.57 2.85 -2.71
N LEU A 74 -3.21 2.40 -3.79
CA LEU A 74 -3.01 1.07 -4.39
C LEU A 74 -1.58 0.89 -4.92
N ASP A 75 -1.05 1.91 -5.57
CA ASP A 75 0.30 1.87 -6.16
C ASP A 75 1.39 2.10 -5.12
N ALA A 76 1.31 3.19 -4.36
CA ALA A 76 2.36 3.61 -3.44
C ALA A 76 2.26 2.93 -2.05
N GLY A 77 1.15 2.25 -1.75
CA GLY A 77 0.94 1.61 -0.45
C GLY A 77 1.00 2.61 0.71
N LEU A 78 0.55 3.85 0.49
CA LEU A 78 0.63 4.92 1.50
C LEU A 78 -0.15 4.55 2.77
N ARG A 79 0.40 4.93 3.92
CA ARG A 79 -0.30 4.86 5.21
C ARG A 79 -1.34 5.98 5.28
N PRO A 80 -2.39 5.84 6.11
CA PRO A 80 -3.36 6.93 6.31
C PRO A 80 -2.72 8.27 6.73
N ILE A 81 -1.63 8.22 7.51
CA ILE A 81 -0.89 9.42 7.88
C ILE A 81 -0.12 10.05 6.71
N GLU A 82 0.31 9.25 5.73
CA GLU A 82 0.96 9.74 4.51
C GLU A 82 -0.06 10.35 3.55
N ILE A 83 -1.27 9.79 3.47
CA ILE A 83 -2.41 10.42 2.78
C ILE A 83 -2.77 11.77 3.42
N LYS A 84 -2.79 11.86 4.75
CA LYS A 84 -3.02 13.14 5.45
C LYS A 84 -1.97 14.19 5.08
N ARG A 85 -0.70 13.78 5.03
CA ARG A 85 0.46 14.68 4.90
C ARG A 85 0.81 15.04 3.46
N SER A 86 0.34 14.28 2.49
CA SER A 86 0.73 14.45 1.09
C SER A 86 0.50 15.87 0.60
N ASN A 87 1.50 16.36 -0.11
CA ASN A 87 1.54 17.70 -0.66
C ASN A 87 1.79 17.65 -2.17
N VAL A 88 1.44 18.73 -2.85
CA VAL A 88 1.62 18.87 -4.30
C VAL A 88 3.06 18.68 -4.75
N HIS A 89 4.05 19.15 -3.96
CA HIS A 89 5.47 18.99 -4.26
C HIS A 89 5.98 17.55 -4.17
N TRP A 90 5.17 16.61 -3.66
CA TRP A 90 5.52 15.20 -3.73
C TRP A 90 5.31 14.65 -5.14
N VAL A 91 4.44 15.27 -5.94
CA VAL A 91 3.97 14.71 -7.21
C VAL A 91 4.98 15.01 -8.31
N ASP A 92 5.53 13.97 -8.91
CA ASP A 92 6.39 14.05 -10.10
C ASP A 92 5.79 13.17 -11.19
N THR A 93 4.77 13.72 -11.87
CA THR A 93 4.04 13.01 -12.92
C THR A 93 4.87 12.83 -14.19
N GLN A 94 5.93 13.61 -14.39
CA GLN A 94 6.84 13.44 -15.53
C GLN A 94 7.65 12.14 -15.39
N ASN A 95 8.04 11.79 -14.16
CA ASN A 95 8.81 10.57 -13.87
C ASN A 95 7.94 9.42 -13.33
N GLY A 96 6.63 9.63 -13.17
CA GLY A 96 5.71 8.61 -12.65
C GLY A 96 6.02 8.20 -11.20
N VAL A 97 6.41 9.16 -10.35
CA VAL A 97 6.77 8.87 -8.95
C VAL A 97 6.15 9.85 -7.97
N LEU A 98 6.05 9.46 -6.70
CA LEU A 98 5.98 10.41 -5.59
C LEU A 98 7.36 10.54 -4.92
N ARG A 99 7.78 11.78 -4.68
CA ARG A 99 9.00 12.14 -3.96
C ARG A 99 8.62 12.63 -2.57
N ILE A 100 8.67 11.73 -1.59
CA ILE A 100 8.23 11.99 -0.23
C ILE A 100 9.44 12.42 0.61
N PRO A 101 9.54 13.69 1.04
CA PRO A 101 10.65 14.17 1.84
C PRO A 101 10.75 13.41 3.16
N ARG A 102 11.97 13.30 3.68
CA ARG A 102 12.24 12.64 4.95
C ARG A 102 11.30 13.17 6.05
N GLU A 103 11.23 14.48 6.22
CA GLU A 103 10.55 15.21 7.30
C GLU A 103 9.04 14.94 7.29
N GLU A 104 8.48 14.78 6.10
CA GLU A 104 7.04 14.60 5.92
C GLU A 104 6.63 13.12 5.92
N SER A 105 7.60 12.23 5.74
CA SER A 105 7.39 10.79 5.78
C SER A 105 7.00 10.27 7.19
N SER A 106 6.20 9.21 7.27
CA SER A 106 5.65 8.72 8.55
C SER A 106 6.69 8.23 9.57
N LYS A 107 7.92 7.94 9.14
CA LYS A 107 9.02 7.47 10.01
C LYS A 107 10.16 8.47 10.17
N ASN A 108 10.13 9.59 9.44
CA ASN A 108 11.13 10.65 9.46
C ASN A 108 12.61 10.17 9.35
N ARG A 109 12.88 9.20 8.46
CA ARG A 109 14.20 8.54 8.35
C ARG A 109 15.00 8.97 7.13
N GLU A 110 14.40 8.92 5.96
CA GLU A 110 15.06 9.15 4.67
C GLU A 110 14.03 9.64 3.66
N ASN A 111 14.49 10.30 2.59
CA ASN A 111 13.68 10.57 1.42
C ASN A 111 13.17 9.24 0.85
N TRP A 112 11.94 9.24 0.35
CA TRP A 112 11.29 8.05 -0.17
C TRP A 112 10.71 8.36 -1.53
N ILE A 113 11.27 7.72 -2.55
CA ILE A 113 10.74 7.74 -3.91
C ILE A 113 9.91 6.47 -4.08
N VAL A 114 8.67 6.62 -4.53
CA VAL A 114 7.74 5.52 -4.75
C VAL A 114 7.20 5.59 -6.16
N ALA A 115 7.25 4.47 -6.88
CA ALA A 115 6.79 4.40 -8.26
C ALA A 115 5.26 4.35 -8.33
N LEU A 116 4.69 4.96 -9.36
CA LEU A 116 3.28 4.89 -9.72
C LEU A 116 3.13 4.21 -11.07
N LYS A 117 1.97 3.60 -11.33
CA LYS A 117 1.62 3.16 -12.68
C LYS A 117 1.41 4.37 -13.58
N GLU A 118 1.59 4.17 -14.88
CA GLU A 118 1.27 5.17 -15.90
C GLU A 118 -0.18 5.65 -15.77
N GLU A 119 -1.14 4.74 -15.62
CA GLU A 119 -2.56 5.07 -15.42
C GLU A 119 -2.77 6.01 -14.21
N THR A 120 -2.19 5.67 -13.05
CA THR A 120 -2.30 6.51 -11.85
C THR A 120 -1.59 7.85 -12.02
N THR A 121 -0.49 7.89 -12.76
CA THR A 121 0.22 9.11 -13.10
C THR A 121 -0.64 10.04 -13.95
N GLN A 122 -1.32 9.51 -14.97
CA GLN A 122 -2.23 10.30 -15.82
C GLN A 122 -3.43 10.82 -15.04
N ILE A 123 -4.04 9.98 -14.20
CA ILE A 123 -5.16 10.37 -13.32
C ILE A 123 -4.71 11.46 -12.34
N LEU A 124 -3.52 11.31 -11.75
CA LEU A 124 -2.97 12.28 -10.82
C LEU A 124 -2.64 13.61 -11.49
N LYS A 125 -2.13 13.59 -12.73
CA LYS A 125 -1.89 14.80 -13.54
C LYS A 125 -3.18 15.58 -13.76
N ARG A 126 -4.26 14.91 -14.19
CA ARG A 126 -5.57 15.56 -14.38
C ARG A 126 -6.13 16.11 -13.07
N TRP A 127 -5.96 15.37 -11.97
CA TRP A 127 -6.34 15.86 -10.65
C TRP A 127 -5.59 17.13 -10.26
N MET A 128 -4.29 17.25 -10.59
CA MET A 128 -3.53 18.46 -10.33
C MET A 128 -4.11 19.67 -11.08
N ASP A 129 -4.46 19.49 -12.36
CA ASP A 129 -5.09 20.55 -13.17
C ASP A 129 -6.48 20.92 -12.59
N GLU A 130 -7.32 19.93 -12.25
CA GLU A 130 -8.63 20.16 -11.65
C GLU A 130 -8.52 20.87 -10.28
N ARG A 131 -7.54 20.47 -9.48
CA ARG A 131 -7.29 21.02 -8.14
C ARG A 131 -6.98 22.52 -8.20
N GLU A 132 -6.27 22.99 -9.22
CA GLU A 132 -5.95 24.42 -9.40
C GLU A 132 -7.20 25.27 -9.64
N THR A 133 -8.30 24.68 -10.13
CA THR A 133 -9.56 25.39 -10.38
C THR A 133 -10.46 25.49 -9.14
N ARG A 134 -10.06 24.90 -8.00
CA ARG A 134 -10.90 24.74 -6.82
C ARG A 134 -10.45 25.65 -5.69
N GLU A 135 -11.23 26.70 -5.41
CA GLU A 135 -10.95 27.73 -4.39
C GLU A 135 -10.50 27.19 -3.02
N LYS A 136 -11.04 26.03 -2.60
CA LYS A 136 -10.66 25.41 -1.32
C LYS A 136 -9.16 25.03 -1.22
N TYR A 137 -8.44 25.00 -2.33
CA TYR A 137 -7.01 24.70 -2.41
C TYR A 137 -6.13 25.95 -2.57
N ASP A 138 -6.70 27.14 -2.67
CA ASP A 138 -5.95 28.38 -2.91
C ASP A 138 -4.94 28.65 -1.80
N GLY A 139 -3.67 28.83 -2.19
CA GLY A 139 -2.55 29.05 -1.26
C GLY A 139 -2.25 27.86 -0.33
N ARG A 140 -2.73 26.65 -0.64
CA ARG A 140 -2.49 25.44 0.15
C ARG A 140 -1.65 24.45 -0.64
N ASP A 141 -0.72 23.79 0.03
CA ASP A 141 0.06 22.70 -0.60
C ASP A 141 -0.59 21.33 -0.47
N ALA A 142 -1.71 21.21 0.26
CA ALA A 142 -2.37 19.94 0.51
C ALA A 142 -2.80 19.27 -0.81
N LEU A 143 -2.36 18.03 -1.04
CA LEU A 143 -2.68 17.32 -2.29
C LEU A 143 -4.17 16.95 -2.36
N TRP A 144 -4.79 16.66 -1.22
CA TRP A 144 -6.23 16.41 -1.10
C TRP A 144 -6.80 17.00 0.18
N LEU A 145 -8.01 17.53 0.07
CA LEU A 145 -8.83 18.07 1.15
C LEU A 145 -10.22 17.46 1.09
N THR A 146 -10.83 17.26 2.25
CA THR A 146 -12.23 16.85 2.39
C THR A 146 -13.17 17.91 1.80
N MET A 147 -14.47 17.62 1.75
CA MET A 147 -15.48 18.61 1.36
C MET A 147 -15.46 19.86 2.26
N TYR A 148 -15.04 19.71 3.52
CA TYR A 148 -14.93 20.79 4.50
C TYR A 148 -13.58 21.53 4.48
N GLY A 149 -12.72 21.28 3.49
CA GLY A 149 -11.40 21.94 3.39
C GLY A 149 -10.35 21.46 4.39
N ASN A 150 -10.62 20.39 5.13
CA ASN A 150 -9.67 19.79 6.07
C ASN A 150 -8.83 18.71 5.38
N ARG A 151 -7.60 18.48 5.84
CA ARG A 151 -6.83 17.31 5.41
C ARG A 151 -7.51 16.03 5.89
N TYR A 152 -7.48 14.99 5.06
CA TYR A 152 -7.93 13.66 5.47
C TYR A 152 -7.14 13.18 6.68
N ASN A 153 -7.80 12.45 7.57
CA ASN A 153 -7.21 11.76 8.70
C ASN A 153 -7.44 10.24 8.55
N LYS A 154 -7.05 9.46 9.56
CA LYS A 154 -7.19 7.99 9.52
C LYS A 154 -8.65 7.57 9.28
N ASP A 155 -9.60 8.20 9.96
CA ASP A 155 -11.00 7.81 9.92
C ASP A 155 -11.65 8.24 8.60
N SER A 156 -11.53 9.52 8.21
CA SER A 156 -12.08 9.99 6.94
C SER A 156 -11.48 9.29 5.72
N PHE A 157 -10.20 8.89 5.75
CA PHE A 157 -9.63 8.07 4.69
C PHE A 157 -10.14 6.62 4.72
N ARG A 158 -10.34 6.05 5.91
CA ARG A 158 -10.99 4.73 6.06
C ARG A 158 -12.42 4.76 5.51
N ASP A 159 -13.15 5.85 5.69
CA ASP A 159 -14.52 5.98 5.21
C ASP A 159 -14.56 6.04 3.68
N VAL A 160 -13.64 6.80 3.06
CA VAL A 160 -13.44 6.81 1.60
C VAL A 160 -13.11 5.40 1.09
N PHE A 161 -12.16 4.73 1.75
CA PHE A 161 -11.78 3.37 1.42
C PHE A 161 -12.97 2.41 1.49
N ARG A 162 -13.74 2.43 2.59
CA ARG A 162 -14.86 1.52 2.80
C ARG A 162 -15.98 1.77 1.80
N LYS A 163 -16.26 3.04 1.48
CA LYS A 163 -17.22 3.40 0.44
C LYS A 163 -16.82 2.80 -0.91
N ILE A 164 -15.59 3.03 -1.35
CA ILE A 164 -15.09 2.50 -2.63
C ILE A 164 -14.98 0.97 -2.61
N ALA A 165 -14.64 0.36 -1.48
CA ALA A 165 -14.65 -1.10 -1.31
C ALA A 165 -16.04 -1.69 -1.50
N SER A 166 -17.03 -1.11 -0.81
CA SER A 166 -18.42 -1.54 -0.88
C SER A 166 -18.99 -1.39 -2.29
N GLU A 167 -18.76 -0.24 -2.94
CA GLU A 167 -19.26 0.03 -4.29
C GLU A 167 -18.61 -0.89 -5.35
N ALA A 168 -17.40 -1.39 -5.11
CA ALA A 168 -16.75 -2.38 -5.95
C ALA A 168 -17.12 -3.84 -5.63
N GLY A 169 -18.04 -4.05 -4.68
CA GLY A 169 -18.51 -5.38 -4.30
C GLY A 169 -17.50 -6.20 -3.49
N LEU A 170 -16.65 -5.55 -2.69
CA LEU A 170 -15.78 -6.23 -1.73
C LEU A 170 -16.54 -6.57 -0.45
N ASP A 171 -16.25 -7.75 0.10
CA ASP A 171 -16.83 -8.19 1.37
C ASP A 171 -16.18 -7.43 2.54
N LEU A 172 -16.95 -6.52 3.12
CA LEU A 172 -16.58 -5.73 4.31
C LEU A 172 -17.21 -6.27 5.61
N GLU A 173 -18.16 -7.20 5.52
CA GLU A 173 -18.92 -7.69 6.67
C GLU A 173 -18.17 -8.80 7.39
N ASN A 174 -17.56 -9.71 6.62
CA ASN A 174 -16.83 -10.84 7.18
C ASN A 174 -15.34 -10.55 7.35
N ARG A 175 -14.87 -9.32 7.07
CA ARG A 175 -13.45 -8.96 7.02
C ARG A 175 -13.21 -7.51 7.47
N ASP A 176 -12.20 -7.29 8.30
CA ASP A 176 -11.76 -5.93 8.65
C ASP A 176 -10.81 -5.37 7.58
N LEU A 177 -11.36 -5.12 6.39
CA LEU A 177 -10.65 -4.41 5.34
C LEU A 177 -10.44 -2.95 5.77
N THR A 178 -9.18 -2.55 5.82
CA THR A 178 -8.75 -1.19 6.17
C THR A 178 -7.78 -0.67 5.11
N PRO A 179 -7.44 0.63 5.12
CA PRO A 179 -6.38 1.15 4.28
C PRO A 179 -5.03 0.38 4.38
N TYR A 180 -4.74 -0.25 5.53
CA TYR A 180 -3.55 -1.09 5.67
C TYR A 180 -3.65 -2.39 4.87
N SER A 181 -4.86 -2.90 4.60
CA SER A 181 -5.11 -4.06 3.75
C SER A 181 -4.65 -3.84 2.32
N ILE A 182 -4.86 -2.64 1.75
CA ILE A 182 -4.28 -2.26 0.45
C ILE A 182 -2.77 -2.38 0.51
N ARG A 183 -2.14 -1.73 1.48
CA ARG A 183 -0.69 -1.71 1.59
C ARG A 183 -0.10 -3.11 1.73
N HIS A 184 -0.72 -3.96 2.55
CA HIS A 184 -0.32 -5.36 2.67
C HIS A 184 -0.43 -6.08 1.33
N SER A 185 -1.55 -5.93 0.62
CA SER A 185 -1.69 -6.52 -0.72
C SER A 185 -0.66 -6.00 -1.73
N THR A 186 -0.30 -4.71 -1.68
CA THR A 186 0.74 -4.12 -2.56
C THR A 186 2.10 -4.71 -2.26
N ALA A 187 2.47 -4.77 -0.98
CA ALA A 187 3.75 -5.34 -0.57
C ALA A 187 3.84 -6.83 -0.94
N THR A 188 2.78 -7.61 -0.70
CA THR A 188 2.74 -9.04 -1.07
C THR A 188 2.92 -9.22 -2.56
N TYR A 189 2.12 -8.52 -3.38
CA TYR A 189 2.16 -8.64 -4.83
C TYR A 189 3.55 -8.31 -5.39
N ILE A 190 4.16 -7.19 -4.96
CA ILE A 190 5.50 -6.82 -5.44
C ILE A 190 6.56 -7.81 -4.94
N ALA A 191 6.43 -8.33 -3.72
CA ALA A 191 7.34 -9.36 -3.22
C ALA A 191 7.21 -10.70 -3.99
N GLU A 192 6.02 -10.95 -4.55
CA GLU A 192 5.72 -12.10 -5.38
C GLU A 192 6.34 -11.99 -6.77
N GLU A 193 6.17 -10.85 -7.42
CA GLU A 193 6.66 -10.63 -8.78
C GLU A 193 8.15 -10.22 -8.84
N GLU A 194 8.57 -9.27 -7.99
CA GLU A 194 9.87 -8.57 -8.10
C GLU A 194 10.80 -8.81 -6.89
N GLY A 195 10.30 -9.53 -5.88
CA GLY A 195 11.05 -9.88 -4.69
C GLY A 195 11.02 -8.84 -3.56
N LEU A 196 11.54 -9.27 -2.41
CA LEU A 196 11.37 -8.59 -1.11
C LEU A 196 12.07 -7.23 -1.04
N ALA A 197 13.19 -7.07 -1.74
CA ALA A 197 13.95 -5.81 -1.76
C ALA A 197 13.14 -4.69 -2.45
N VAL A 198 12.55 -4.99 -3.60
CA VAL A 198 11.71 -4.06 -4.36
C VAL A 198 10.44 -3.72 -3.57
N ALA A 199 9.79 -4.73 -2.96
CA ALA A 199 8.63 -4.49 -2.09
C ALA A 199 8.97 -3.62 -0.87
N ALA A 200 10.14 -3.83 -0.26
CA ALA A 200 10.61 -3.04 0.86
C ALA A 200 10.93 -1.59 0.47
N GLN A 201 11.46 -1.35 -0.73
CA GLN A 201 11.67 -0.01 -1.27
C GLN A 201 10.34 0.69 -1.58
N GLN A 202 9.43 0.00 -2.30
CA GLN A 202 8.12 0.54 -2.65
C GLN A 202 7.32 0.89 -1.40
N CYS A 203 7.23 0.00 -0.41
CA CYS A 203 6.44 0.23 0.79
C CYS A 203 7.22 0.91 1.92
N ARG A 204 8.55 0.99 1.88
CA ARG A 204 9.39 1.49 3.00
C ARG A 204 9.28 0.66 4.30
N HIS A 205 9.39 -0.66 4.18
CA HIS A 205 9.52 -1.58 5.32
C HIS A 205 10.99 -1.63 5.79
N LYS A 206 11.23 -1.57 7.11
CA LYS A 206 12.59 -1.39 7.69
C LYS A 206 13.20 -2.66 8.29
N SER A 207 12.43 -3.75 8.42
CA SER A 207 12.95 -4.99 8.98
C SER A 207 12.53 -6.15 8.10
N LYS A 208 13.50 -7.02 7.79
CA LYS A 208 13.25 -8.36 7.27
C LYS A 208 12.08 -9.02 8.01
N ARG A 209 11.90 -8.83 9.32
CA ARG A 209 10.77 -9.33 10.13
C ARG A 209 9.31 -9.02 9.72
N THR A 210 9.02 -7.88 9.09
CA THR A 210 7.66 -7.64 8.51
C THR A 210 7.54 -8.22 7.11
N THR A 211 8.68 -8.49 6.50
CA THR A 211 8.87 -9.02 5.16
C THR A 211 9.06 -10.55 5.18
N GLU A 212 9.46 -11.12 6.33
CA GLU A 212 9.64 -12.55 6.66
C GLU A 212 8.30 -13.28 6.61
N LYS A 213 7.18 -12.59 6.93
CA LYS A 213 5.84 -13.11 6.63
C LYS A 213 5.63 -13.42 5.15
N TYR A 214 6.34 -12.74 4.24
CA TYR A 214 6.30 -12.99 2.79
C TYR A 214 7.38 -13.99 2.34
N GLU A 215 8.41 -14.25 3.15
CA GLU A 215 9.38 -15.33 2.90
C GLU A 215 8.66 -16.70 2.91
N HIS A 216 7.62 -16.85 3.73
CA HIS A 216 6.78 -18.05 3.74
C HIS A 216 5.89 -18.24 2.50
N SER A 217 5.53 -17.17 1.75
CA SER A 217 4.89 -17.34 0.42
C SER A 217 5.93 -17.62 -0.67
N SER A 218 7.17 -17.14 -0.49
CA SER A 218 8.30 -17.44 -1.39
C SER A 218 8.81 -18.88 -1.29
N THR A 219 8.58 -19.61 -0.19
CA THR A 219 8.92 -21.05 -0.10
C THR A 219 8.22 -21.90 -1.17
N SER A 220 7.02 -21.50 -1.62
CA SER A 220 6.36 -22.10 -2.79
C SER A 220 7.21 -21.92 -4.06
N ARG A 221 7.68 -20.69 -4.31
CA ARG A 221 8.59 -20.37 -5.43
C ARG A 221 9.95 -21.04 -5.30
N GLN A 222 10.47 -21.24 -4.09
CA GLN A 222 11.70 -22.01 -3.87
C GLN A 222 11.50 -23.47 -4.23
N GLN A 223 10.38 -24.08 -3.83
CA GLN A 223 10.03 -25.44 -4.22
C GLN A 223 9.87 -25.56 -5.74
N ASP A 224 9.16 -24.62 -6.37
CA ASP A 224 8.97 -24.60 -7.83
C ASP A 224 10.29 -24.35 -8.58
N ALA A 225 11.16 -23.47 -8.08
CA ALA A 225 12.48 -23.24 -8.66
C ALA A 225 13.38 -24.46 -8.53
N VAL A 226 13.39 -25.13 -7.37
CA VAL A 226 14.15 -26.37 -7.15
C VAL A 226 13.62 -27.52 -8.02
N ASN A 227 12.30 -27.61 -8.20
CA ASN A 227 11.67 -28.61 -9.07
C ASN A 227 11.97 -28.37 -10.56
N ASN A 228 12.42 -27.18 -10.94
CA ASN A 228 12.76 -26.79 -12.31
C ASN A 228 14.28 -26.75 -12.56
N ILE A 229 15.10 -27.24 -11.62
CA ILE A 229 16.52 -27.45 -11.84
C ILE A 229 16.73 -28.91 -12.29
N ASP A 230 17.23 -29.09 -13.51
CA ASP A 230 17.67 -30.39 -14.07
C ASP A 230 18.92 -30.93 -13.35
#